data_AF-A0A9W3B6F9-F1
#
_entry.id   AF-A0A9W3B6F9-F1
#
_cell.length_a   1.000
_cell.length_b   1.000
_cell.length_c   1.000
_cell.angle_alpha   90.00
_cell.angle_beta   90.00
_cell.angle_gamma   90.00
#
_symmetry.space_group_name_H-M   'P 1'
#
loop_
_entity.id
_entity.type
_entity.pdbx_description
1 polymer ?
#
loop_
_entity_poly.entity_id
_entity_poly.type
_entity_poly.pdbx_seq_one_letter_code
_entity_poly.pdbx_strand_id
1 'polypeptide(L)'
;MGSKLSTCHYRKLDITSENKRFDINMQGYHDTQESEGGEADLHTYIVGCRKNPGHKQFIPVDTFTLKHLPQCLQDNDLYEFIKSMADLTVRVGVTMSSTQRPKFWPKTTHLYPFYRMSDRINLRTGSGRVWYVNKFQDGVVQDGGYRCSDYKKCWCRKCEVSDLKSNVWWEFDIYTAAHVIFDDLEAIHTTLRLFYDTEDSPVVTVDKLSA
;
A
#
# COMPACT_ATOMS: atom_id res chain seq x y z
N MET A 1 -36.64 -2.13 3.60
CA MET A 1 -36.13 -1.13 2.64
C MET A 1 -34.64 -1.38 2.48
N GLY A 2 -34.26 -2.04 1.38
CA GLY A 2 -32.88 -2.42 1.12
C GLY A 2 -32.05 -1.19 0.74
N SER A 3 -31.10 -0.82 1.58
CA SER A 3 -30.04 0.11 1.23
C SER A 3 -29.21 -0.53 0.12
N LYS A 4 -29.37 -0.02 -1.11
CA LYS A 4 -28.41 -0.27 -2.19
C LYS A 4 -27.08 0.28 -1.71
N LEU A 5 -26.15 -0.61 -1.39
CA LEU A 5 -24.73 -0.28 -1.24
C LEU A 5 -24.28 0.34 -2.57
N SER A 6 -24.17 1.66 -2.59
CA SER A 6 -23.51 2.38 -3.68
C SER A 6 -22.09 1.83 -3.79
N THR A 7 -21.80 1.19 -4.92
CA THR A 7 -20.51 0.60 -5.23
C THR A 7 -19.45 1.71 -5.21
N CYS A 8 -18.61 1.72 -4.16
CA CYS A 8 -17.51 2.66 -4.02
C CYS A 8 -16.40 2.26 -5.01
N HIS A 9 -15.97 3.16 -5.89
CA HIS A 9 -15.00 2.89 -6.95
C HIS A 9 -13.74 3.75 -6.79
N TYR A 10 -12.74 3.16 -6.13
CA TYR A 10 -11.39 3.70 -5.86
C TYR A 10 -10.53 3.87 -7.14
N ARG A 11 -9.81 5.00 -7.33
CA ARG A 11 -8.46 5.24 -7.96
C ARG A 11 -8.18 6.57 -8.70
N LYS A 12 -7.03 7.19 -8.37
CA LYS A 12 -5.88 7.72 -9.17
C LYS A 12 -4.78 7.97 -8.14
N LEU A 13 -3.53 7.65 -8.46
CA LEU A 13 -2.47 7.50 -7.47
C LEU A 13 -1.20 8.21 -7.95
N ASP A 14 -0.61 9.05 -7.11
CA ASP A 14 0.79 9.46 -7.25
C ASP A 14 1.60 8.73 -6.16
N ILE A 15 2.73 8.13 -6.55
CA ILE A 15 3.63 7.44 -5.62
C ILE A 15 4.81 8.37 -5.32
N THR A 16 4.93 8.77 -4.06
CA THR A 16 6.06 9.59 -3.60
C THR A 16 6.89 8.80 -2.60
N SER A 17 8.19 8.66 -2.88
CA SER A 17 9.14 7.93 -2.02
C SER A 17 10.03 8.89 -1.22
N GLU A 18 10.21 8.66 0.09
CA GLU A 18 11.17 9.40 0.94
C GLU A 18 12.48 8.62 1.16
N ASN A 19 13.61 9.34 1.15
CA ASN A 19 14.93 8.84 1.59
C ASN A 19 15.23 9.35 3.02
N LYS A 20 15.21 8.48 4.04
CA LYS A 20 15.69 8.81 5.40
C LYS A 20 16.92 7.98 5.78
N ARG A 21 17.90 8.64 6.43
CA ARG A 21 19.19 8.09 6.86
C ARG A 21 19.07 7.42 8.23
N PHE A 22 19.32 6.11 8.31
CA PHE A 22 19.70 5.41 9.55
C PHE A 22 20.72 4.28 9.26
N ASP A 23 21.76 4.23 10.09
CA ASP A 23 22.90 3.31 10.19
C ASP A 23 22.50 1.93 10.79
N ILE A 24 23.04 0.72 10.51
CA ILE A 24 23.86 0.06 9.46
C ILE A 24 23.39 -1.42 9.46
N ASN A 25 23.36 -2.06 8.28
CA ASN A 25 23.34 -3.53 8.03
C ASN A 25 22.01 -4.26 7.66
N MET A 26 20.86 -3.60 7.59
CA MET A 26 19.61 -4.20 7.05
C MET A 26 18.74 -3.21 6.21
N GLN A 27 19.37 -2.23 5.56
CA GLN A 27 18.66 -1.17 4.83
C GLN A 27 17.78 -1.73 3.69
N GLY A 28 16.47 -1.49 3.78
CA GLY A 28 15.47 -1.79 2.73
C GLY A 28 14.93 -3.23 2.70
N TYR A 29 15.53 -4.19 3.40
CA TYR A 29 14.91 -5.51 3.54
C TYR A 29 13.79 -5.51 4.57
N HIS A 30 13.69 -4.49 5.43
CA HIS A 30 12.68 -4.41 6.48
C HIS A 30 11.26 -4.30 5.95
N ASP A 31 11.06 -3.55 4.87
CA ASP A 31 9.72 -3.15 4.40
C ASP A 31 9.26 -3.95 3.17
N THR A 32 10.05 -4.94 2.73
CA THR A 32 9.72 -5.81 1.61
C THR A 32 9.87 -7.29 1.94
N GLN A 33 9.00 -8.09 1.35
CA GLN A 33 9.01 -9.54 1.40
C GLN A 33 8.88 -10.10 -0.01
N GLU A 34 9.79 -10.99 -0.40
CA GLU A 34 9.60 -11.84 -1.59
C GLU A 34 8.59 -12.94 -1.23
N SER A 35 7.61 -13.18 -2.10
CA SER A 35 6.60 -14.21 -1.90
C SER A 35 6.56 -15.10 -3.14
N GLU A 36 7.08 -16.32 -3.01
CA GLU A 36 6.99 -17.34 -4.06
C GLU A 36 5.59 -18.01 -4.08
N GLY A 37 4.86 -18.00 -2.96
CA GLY A 37 3.57 -18.68 -2.77
C GLY A 37 2.32 -17.80 -2.69
N GLY A 38 2.44 -16.48 -2.84
CA GLY A 38 1.32 -15.55 -2.69
C GLY A 38 0.89 -15.32 -1.23
N GLU A 39 -0.39 -15.01 -1.03
CA GLU A 39 -0.93 -14.52 0.25
C GLU A 39 -0.98 -15.57 1.37
N ALA A 40 -1.31 -16.82 1.03
CA ALA A 40 -1.55 -17.89 2.00
C ALA A 40 -0.29 -18.29 2.81
N ASP A 41 0.89 -17.82 2.39
CA ASP A 41 2.18 -18.22 2.93
C ASP A 41 2.73 -17.22 3.99
N LEU A 42 2.01 -16.12 4.28
CA LEU A 42 2.47 -15.12 5.26
C LEU A 42 2.63 -15.69 6.67
N HIS A 43 1.67 -16.50 7.14
CA HIS A 43 1.72 -17.11 8.48
C HIS A 43 2.81 -18.18 8.61
N THR A 44 3.12 -18.89 7.53
CA THR A 44 4.22 -19.86 7.44
C THR A 44 5.58 -19.17 7.45
N TYR A 45 5.72 -17.99 6.85
CA TYR A 45 6.96 -17.19 6.94
C TYR A 45 7.21 -16.56 8.33
N ILE A 46 6.20 -16.48 9.22
CA ILE A 46 6.40 -16.03 10.62
C ILE A 46 7.40 -16.96 11.33
N VAL A 47 7.31 -18.27 11.08
CA VAL A 47 8.16 -19.28 11.73
C VAL A 47 9.64 -19.10 11.37
N GLY A 48 9.92 -18.64 10.15
CA GLY A 48 11.27 -18.39 9.64
C GLY A 48 11.77 -16.95 9.75
N CYS A 49 10.97 -16.03 10.31
CA CYS A 49 11.28 -14.60 10.29
C CYS A 49 12.46 -14.27 11.22
N ARG A 50 13.64 -14.04 10.63
CA ARG A 50 14.87 -13.66 11.35
C ARG A 50 14.83 -12.25 11.97
N LYS A 51 13.87 -11.41 11.58
CA LYS A 51 13.63 -10.11 12.22
C LYS A 51 12.88 -10.25 13.55
N ASN A 52 12.25 -11.42 13.78
CA ASN A 52 11.37 -11.64 14.92
C ASN A 52 11.83 -12.73 15.92
N PRO A 53 13.14 -12.94 16.22
CA PRO A 53 13.50 -13.78 17.36
C PRO A 53 13.11 -13.04 18.66
N GLY A 54 11.94 -13.36 19.21
CA GLY A 54 11.43 -12.81 20.48
C GLY A 54 10.22 -11.89 20.36
N HIS A 55 9.89 -11.41 19.16
CA HIS A 55 8.72 -10.56 18.91
C HIS A 55 7.50 -11.40 18.52
N LYS A 56 6.95 -12.17 19.47
CA LYS A 56 5.74 -12.99 19.25
C LYS A 56 4.44 -12.31 19.67
N GLN A 57 4.54 -11.20 20.41
CA GLN A 57 3.42 -10.51 21.03
C GLN A 57 2.85 -9.44 20.10
N PHE A 58 2.53 -9.82 18.86
CA PHE A 58 1.77 -8.93 17.99
C PHE A 58 0.31 -8.91 18.43
N ILE A 59 -0.28 -7.72 18.41
CA ILE A 59 -1.67 -7.50 18.75
C ILE A 59 -2.38 -7.20 17.44
N PRO A 60 -3.27 -8.10 16.96
CA PRO A 60 -4.11 -7.83 15.81
C PRO A 60 -4.87 -6.51 15.96
N VAL A 61 -4.97 -5.74 14.87
CA VAL A 61 -5.53 -4.37 14.88
C VAL A 61 -6.98 -4.34 15.38
N ASP A 62 -7.77 -5.35 15.06
CA ASP A 62 -9.15 -5.54 15.51
C ASP A 62 -9.25 -5.78 17.03
N THR A 63 -8.26 -6.46 17.60
CA THR A 63 -8.15 -6.69 19.05
C THR A 63 -7.39 -5.58 19.80
N PHE A 64 -6.78 -4.63 19.09
CA PHE A 64 -6.01 -3.55 19.70
C PHE A 64 -6.94 -2.59 20.48
N THR A 65 -6.62 -2.36 21.75
CA THR A 65 -7.39 -1.51 22.67
C THR A 65 -6.44 -0.54 23.37
N LEU A 66 -6.98 0.53 23.94
CA LEU A 66 -6.22 1.51 24.72
C LEU A 66 -5.34 0.86 25.81
N LYS A 67 -5.80 -0.22 26.44
CA LYS A 67 -5.09 -0.93 27.52
C LYS A 67 -3.81 -1.63 27.05
N HIS A 68 -3.67 -1.84 25.74
CA HIS A 68 -2.46 -2.40 25.14
C HIS A 68 -1.33 -1.37 25.03
N LEU A 69 -1.63 -0.07 25.17
CA LEU A 69 -0.61 0.97 25.26
C LEU A 69 0.02 0.99 26.66
N PRO A 70 1.33 1.34 26.76
CA PRO A 70 1.96 1.61 28.05
C PRO A 70 1.14 2.62 28.86
N GLN A 71 1.07 2.46 30.18
CA GLN A 71 0.16 3.24 31.03
C GLN A 71 0.29 4.76 30.85
N CYS A 72 1.51 5.28 30.66
CA CYS A 72 1.76 6.71 30.42
C CYS A 72 1.37 7.20 29.01
N LEU A 73 1.01 6.28 28.11
CA LEU A 73 0.60 6.53 26.73
C LEU A 73 -0.84 6.05 26.47
N GLN A 74 -1.62 5.70 27.50
CA GLN A 74 -3.04 5.36 27.37
C GLN A 74 -3.89 6.62 27.15
N ASP A 75 -3.61 7.28 26.03
CA ASP A 75 -4.27 8.48 25.54
C ASP A 75 -5.21 8.13 24.38
N ASN A 76 -6.41 8.71 24.39
CA ASN A 76 -7.42 8.39 23.37
C ASN A 76 -7.02 8.91 21.99
N ASP A 77 -6.40 10.08 21.90
CA ASP A 77 -6.00 10.64 20.61
C ASP A 77 -4.91 9.78 19.96
N LEU A 78 -3.96 9.28 20.75
CA LEU A 78 -2.96 8.33 20.29
C LEU A 78 -3.58 7.00 19.84
N TYR A 79 -4.53 6.46 20.61
CA TYR A 79 -5.24 5.23 20.25
C TYR A 79 -5.99 5.37 18.92
N GLU A 80 -6.79 6.43 18.77
CA GLU A 80 -7.54 6.71 17.54
C GLU A 80 -6.60 7.00 16.36
N PHE A 81 -5.48 7.68 16.61
CA PHE A 81 -4.44 7.87 15.61
C PHE A 81 -3.86 6.54 15.12
N ILE A 82 -3.51 5.62 16.02
CA ILE A 82 -2.99 4.29 15.65
C ILE A 82 -4.03 3.51 14.84
N LYS A 83 -5.29 3.51 15.28
CA LYS A 83 -6.39 2.85 14.55
C LYS A 83 -6.59 3.44 13.16
N SER A 84 -6.62 4.76 13.05
CA SER A 84 -6.71 5.47 11.77
C SER A 84 -5.53 5.17 10.85
N MET A 85 -4.31 5.09 11.39
CA MET A 85 -3.13 4.72 10.62
C MET A 85 -3.20 3.28 10.10
N ALA A 86 -3.74 2.36 10.89
CA ALA A 86 -3.95 0.98 10.47
C ALA A 86 -4.97 0.92 9.31
N ASP A 87 -6.10 1.62 9.43
CA ASP A 87 -7.13 1.67 8.38
C ASP A 87 -6.63 2.28 7.06
N LEU A 88 -5.66 3.20 7.13
CA LEU A 88 -5.02 3.80 5.96
C LEU A 88 -3.87 2.94 5.39
N THR A 89 -3.45 1.88 6.07
CA THR A 89 -2.35 1.03 5.62
C THR A 89 -2.82 0.16 4.45
N VAL A 90 -2.00 0.09 3.40
CA VAL A 90 -2.24 -0.77 2.24
C VAL A 90 -1.13 -1.76 2.07
N ARG A 91 -1.48 -2.95 1.58
CA ARG A 91 -0.50 -3.90 1.09
C ARG A 91 -0.22 -3.59 -0.36
N VAL A 92 1.06 -3.45 -0.69
CA VAL A 92 1.56 -3.19 -2.04
C VAL A 92 2.11 -4.50 -2.58
N GLY A 93 1.62 -4.97 -3.72
CA GLY A 93 2.12 -6.16 -4.42
C GLY A 93 2.66 -5.78 -5.78
N VAL A 94 3.96 -5.96 -5.99
CA VAL A 94 4.66 -5.62 -7.24
C VAL A 94 5.11 -6.90 -7.92
N THR A 95 4.83 -7.06 -9.20
CA THR A 95 5.21 -8.28 -9.95
C THR A 95 6.42 -8.09 -10.85
N MET A 96 6.93 -6.87 -10.97
CA MET A 96 8.04 -6.54 -11.85
C MET A 96 9.12 -5.72 -11.13
N SER A 97 10.37 -5.93 -11.53
CA SER A 97 11.51 -5.14 -11.06
C SER A 97 12.12 -4.39 -12.23
N SER A 98 12.33 -3.09 -12.07
CA SER A 98 12.89 -2.23 -13.11
C SER A 98 14.37 -2.56 -13.35
N THR A 99 14.76 -2.56 -14.62
CA THR A 99 16.16 -2.63 -15.04
C THR A 99 16.95 -1.37 -14.68
N GLN A 100 16.26 -0.29 -14.31
CA GLN A 100 16.86 0.99 -13.93
C GLN A 100 17.21 1.09 -12.45
N ARG A 101 16.87 0.07 -11.62
CA ARG A 101 17.28 0.03 -10.22
C ARG A 101 18.81 0.16 -10.12
N PRO A 102 19.34 1.06 -9.25
CA PRO A 102 20.77 1.21 -9.11
C PRO A 102 21.37 -0.07 -8.50
N LYS A 103 22.61 -0.39 -8.84
CA LYS A 103 23.30 -1.53 -8.23
C LYS A 103 23.46 -1.37 -6.71
N PHE A 104 23.67 -0.13 -6.25
CA PHE A 104 23.93 0.19 -4.85
C PHE A 104 23.02 1.33 -4.36
N TRP A 105 22.74 1.38 -3.06
CA TRP A 105 22.15 2.57 -2.45
C TRP A 105 23.07 3.79 -2.65
N PRO A 106 22.50 5.01 -2.82
CA PRO A 106 23.30 6.21 -3.05
C PRO A 106 24.38 6.40 -1.98
N LYS A 107 25.64 6.55 -2.41
CA LYS A 107 26.81 6.75 -1.54
C LYS A 107 27.14 5.58 -0.59
N THR A 108 26.70 4.37 -0.92
CA THR A 108 27.05 3.16 -0.17
C THR A 108 27.60 2.09 -1.10
N THR A 109 28.13 1.01 -0.52
CA THR A 109 28.46 -0.25 -1.23
C THR A 109 27.38 -1.33 -1.03
N HIS A 110 26.29 -1.00 -0.34
CA HIS A 110 25.19 -1.92 -0.09
C HIS A 110 24.32 -2.05 -1.34
N LEU A 111 24.02 -3.29 -1.72
CA LEU A 111 23.18 -3.57 -2.88
C LEU A 111 21.77 -3.01 -2.68
N TYR A 112 21.22 -2.41 -3.74
CA TYR A 112 19.83 -1.99 -3.74
C TYR A 112 18.93 -3.25 -3.77
N PRO A 113 17.83 -3.30 -3.01
CA PRO A 113 16.91 -4.43 -3.02
C PRO A 113 16.43 -4.75 -4.44
N PHE A 114 16.39 -6.05 -4.77
CA PHE A 114 15.91 -6.60 -6.05
C PHE A 114 16.68 -6.16 -7.31
N TYR A 115 17.85 -5.51 -7.21
CA TYR A 115 18.60 -5.09 -8.40
C TYR A 115 18.94 -6.27 -9.34
N ARG A 116 19.16 -7.47 -8.80
CA ARG A 116 19.50 -8.69 -9.56
C ARG A 116 18.29 -9.43 -10.14
N MET A 117 17.08 -8.95 -9.93
CA MET A 117 15.84 -9.66 -10.27
C MET A 117 15.10 -9.06 -11.46
N SER A 118 15.74 -8.15 -12.21
CA SER A 118 15.10 -7.44 -13.33
C SER A 118 14.68 -8.35 -14.50
N ASP A 119 15.17 -9.58 -14.54
CA ASP A 119 14.88 -10.59 -15.56
C ASP A 119 13.75 -11.57 -15.18
N ARG A 120 13.18 -11.45 -13.97
CA ARG A 120 12.19 -12.39 -13.44
C ARG A 120 10.91 -11.69 -12.99
N ILE A 121 9.77 -12.29 -13.33
CA ILE A 121 8.47 -11.94 -12.74
C ILE A 121 8.42 -12.60 -11.36
N ASN A 122 8.64 -11.80 -10.32
CA ASN A 122 8.54 -12.26 -8.93
C ASN A 122 7.57 -11.36 -8.19
N LEU A 123 6.57 -11.95 -7.53
CA LEU A 123 5.70 -11.19 -6.63
C LEU A 123 6.50 -10.82 -5.38
N ARG A 124 6.63 -9.52 -5.16
CA ARG A 124 7.16 -8.96 -3.93
C ARG A 124 6.13 -8.05 -3.32
N THR A 125 6.04 -8.09 -2.00
CA THR A 125 5.08 -7.30 -1.25
C THR A 125 5.75 -6.34 -0.30
N GLY A 126 5.16 -5.18 -0.13
CA GLY A 126 5.51 -4.19 0.89
C GLY A 126 4.27 -3.53 1.44
N SER A 127 4.48 -2.48 2.23
CA SER A 127 3.39 -1.68 2.79
C SER A 127 3.40 -0.26 2.23
N GLY A 128 2.25 0.37 2.22
CA GLY A 128 2.08 1.78 1.93
C GLY A 128 0.99 2.40 2.79
N ARG A 129 0.74 3.68 2.57
CA ARG A 129 -0.29 4.44 3.27
C ARG A 129 -1.13 5.25 2.28
N VAL A 130 -2.45 5.14 2.38
CA VAL A 130 -3.41 6.01 1.69
C VAL A 130 -3.24 7.45 2.16
N TRP A 131 -3.21 8.36 1.19
CA TRP A 131 -3.08 9.78 1.41
C TRP A 131 -3.89 10.58 0.37
N TYR A 132 -4.20 11.86 0.66
CA TYR A 132 -4.96 12.77 -0.21
C TYR A 132 -6.16 12.14 -0.94
N VAL A 133 -7.14 11.63 -0.18
CA VAL A 133 -8.37 11.07 -0.76
C VAL A 133 -9.28 12.19 -1.28
N ASN A 134 -9.57 12.19 -2.58
CA ASN A 134 -10.45 13.13 -3.24
C ASN A 134 -11.62 12.38 -3.88
N LYS A 135 -12.86 12.75 -3.53
CA LYS A 135 -14.03 12.30 -4.25
C LYS A 135 -14.32 13.21 -5.44
N PHE A 136 -14.56 12.59 -6.59
CA PHE A 136 -15.03 13.24 -7.80
C PHE A 136 -16.47 12.85 -8.09
N GLN A 137 -17.26 13.84 -8.52
CA GLN A 137 -18.59 13.64 -9.06
C GLN A 137 -18.76 14.50 -10.30
N ASP A 138 -19.07 13.88 -11.43
CA ASP A 138 -19.22 14.54 -12.73
C ASP A 138 -17.98 15.36 -13.16
N GLY A 139 -16.80 14.90 -12.74
CA GLY A 139 -15.52 15.56 -12.98
C GLY A 139 -15.17 16.70 -12.02
N VAL A 140 -15.98 16.91 -10.97
CA VAL A 140 -15.77 17.97 -9.98
C VAL A 140 -15.37 17.37 -8.64
N VAL A 141 -14.28 17.87 -8.05
CA VAL A 141 -13.85 17.50 -6.69
C VAL A 141 -14.90 17.97 -5.68
N GLN A 142 -15.32 17.08 -4.80
CA GLN A 142 -16.35 17.38 -3.79
C GLN A 142 -15.75 17.83 -2.46
N ASP A 143 -14.52 17.42 -2.14
CA ASP A 143 -13.95 17.59 -0.79
C ASP A 143 -13.05 18.83 -0.65
N GLY A 144 -13.19 19.81 -1.54
CA GLY A 144 -12.37 21.03 -1.53
C GLY A 144 -10.88 20.80 -1.83
N GLY A 145 -10.52 19.62 -2.35
CA GLY A 145 -9.16 19.28 -2.75
C GLY A 145 -8.65 20.17 -3.88
N TYR A 146 -7.32 20.38 -3.90
CA TYR A 146 -6.63 21.24 -4.86
C TYR A 146 -6.37 20.58 -6.23
N ARG A 147 -6.73 19.30 -6.40
CA ARG A 147 -6.41 18.55 -7.62
C ARG A 147 -7.50 18.70 -8.67
N CYS A 148 -7.15 19.27 -9.82
CA CYS A 148 -7.95 19.12 -11.03
C CYS A 148 -7.63 17.75 -11.65
N SER A 149 -8.66 17.00 -12.01
CA SER A 149 -8.52 15.78 -12.80
C SER A 149 -9.06 16.02 -14.20
N ASP A 150 -8.34 15.55 -15.22
CA ASP A 150 -8.81 15.62 -16.62
C ASP A 150 -9.99 14.66 -16.88
N TYR A 151 -10.29 13.77 -15.92
CA TYR A 151 -11.32 12.75 -16.05
C TYR A 151 -12.68 13.22 -15.52
N LYS A 152 -13.66 13.33 -16.42
CA LYS A 152 -15.06 13.62 -16.06
C LYS A 152 -15.84 12.41 -15.53
N LYS A 153 -15.34 11.20 -15.79
CA LYS A 153 -15.96 9.92 -15.40
C LYS A 153 -14.89 8.97 -14.89
N CYS A 154 -15.32 7.95 -14.15
CA CYS A 154 -14.43 6.90 -13.67
C CYS A 154 -13.70 6.23 -14.85
N TRP A 155 -12.39 6.12 -14.72
CA TRP A 155 -11.46 5.58 -15.71
C TRP A 155 -10.84 4.26 -15.25
N CYS A 156 -11.42 3.62 -14.22
CA CYS A 156 -11.01 2.28 -13.82
C CYS A 156 -11.33 1.25 -14.93
N ARG A 157 -10.61 0.13 -14.96
CA ARG A 157 -10.76 -0.91 -15.98
C ARG A 157 -12.20 -1.41 -16.13
N LYS A 158 -12.93 -1.57 -15.03
CA LYS A 158 -14.35 -1.98 -15.04
C LYS A 158 -15.26 -0.95 -15.72
N CYS A 159 -15.03 0.34 -15.50
CA CYS A 159 -15.78 1.41 -16.15
C CYS A 159 -15.35 1.59 -17.61
N GLU A 160 -14.09 1.34 -17.97
CA GLU A 160 -13.65 1.43 -19.36
C GLU A 160 -14.30 0.39 -20.27
N VAL A 161 -14.53 -0.82 -19.76
CA VAL A 161 -15.20 -1.90 -20.50
C VAL A 161 -16.73 -1.84 -20.40
N SER A 162 -17.28 -0.99 -19.55
CA SER A 162 -18.72 -0.85 -19.36
C SER A 162 -19.26 0.38 -20.09
N ASP A 163 -20.45 0.24 -20.68
CA ASP A 163 -21.18 1.38 -21.25
C ASP A 163 -21.64 2.38 -20.17
N LEU A 164 -21.70 1.93 -18.92
CA LEU A 164 -22.13 2.71 -17.76
C LEU A 164 -20.93 3.12 -16.90
N LYS A 165 -20.14 4.07 -17.42
CA LYS A 165 -19.08 4.71 -16.63
C LYS A 165 -19.67 5.46 -15.44
N SER A 166 -19.24 5.10 -14.22
CA SER A 166 -19.62 5.82 -13.01
C SER A 166 -19.17 7.28 -13.11
N ASN A 167 -20.07 8.21 -12.79
CA ASN A 167 -19.74 9.62 -12.66
C ASN A 167 -19.19 9.96 -11.27
N VAL A 168 -19.35 9.07 -10.30
CA VAL A 168 -18.75 9.18 -8.96
C VAL A 168 -17.56 8.24 -8.86
N TRP A 169 -16.40 8.77 -8.47
CA TRP A 169 -15.18 8.00 -8.27
C TRP A 169 -14.26 8.68 -7.26
N TRP A 170 -13.25 7.97 -6.78
CA TRP A 170 -12.30 8.48 -5.79
C TRP A 170 -10.88 8.42 -6.32
N GLU A 171 -10.03 9.33 -5.85
CA GLU A 171 -8.61 9.45 -6.15
C GLU A 171 -7.87 9.52 -4.82
N PHE A 172 -6.68 8.92 -4.72
CA PHE A 172 -5.87 8.97 -3.51
C PHE A 172 -4.44 8.58 -3.81
N ASP A 173 -3.48 9.17 -3.14
CA ASP A 173 -2.07 8.83 -3.30
C ASP A 173 -1.68 7.67 -2.37
N ILE A 174 -0.63 6.94 -2.74
CA ILE A 174 0.03 5.99 -1.83
C ILE A 174 1.45 6.46 -1.56
N TYR A 175 1.73 6.69 -0.29
CA TYR A 175 3.10 6.79 0.18
C TYR A 175 3.65 5.40 0.45
N THR A 176 4.77 5.05 -0.17
CA THR A 176 5.50 3.81 0.08
C THR A 176 7.00 4.06 -0.05
N ALA A 177 7.82 3.06 0.28
CA ALA A 177 9.27 3.19 0.19
C ALA A 177 9.76 2.98 -1.25
N ALA A 178 10.80 3.71 -1.66
CA ALA A 178 11.38 3.62 -3.01
C ALA A 178 11.84 2.20 -3.39
N HIS A 179 12.27 1.42 -2.39
CA HIS A 179 12.70 0.06 -2.66
C HIS A 179 11.51 -0.90 -2.87
N VAL A 180 10.30 -0.52 -2.43
CA VAL A 180 9.03 -1.20 -2.76
C VAL A 180 8.59 -0.82 -4.16
N ILE A 181 8.54 0.45 -4.53
CA ILE A 181 8.28 0.88 -5.92
C ILE A 181 9.33 1.90 -6.32
N PHE A 182 10.17 1.54 -7.30
CA PHE A 182 11.33 2.33 -7.69
C PHE A 182 10.98 3.39 -8.73
N ASP A 183 10.20 3.04 -9.74
CA ASP A 183 9.84 3.89 -10.87
C ASP A 183 8.44 3.57 -11.42
N ASP A 184 8.02 4.33 -12.43
CA ASP A 184 6.71 4.23 -13.09
C ASP A 184 6.47 2.84 -13.68
N LEU A 185 7.54 2.20 -14.17
CA LEU A 185 7.47 0.88 -14.77
C LEU A 185 7.04 -0.17 -13.73
N GLU A 186 7.54 -0.07 -12.50
CA GLU A 186 7.09 -0.91 -11.40
C GLU A 186 5.70 -0.52 -10.89
N ALA A 187 5.41 0.78 -10.85
CA ALA A 187 4.11 1.29 -10.43
C ALA A 187 2.97 0.73 -11.28
N ILE A 188 3.09 0.72 -12.61
CA ILE A 188 2.03 0.17 -13.49
C ILE A 188 1.86 -1.36 -13.36
N HIS A 189 2.85 -2.07 -12.80
CA HIS A 189 2.81 -3.50 -12.49
C HIS A 189 2.56 -3.78 -11.01
N THR A 190 1.98 -2.81 -10.31
CA THR A 190 1.65 -2.92 -8.89
C THR A 190 0.14 -3.10 -8.69
N THR A 191 -0.20 -3.90 -7.69
CA THR A 191 -1.55 -4.06 -7.16
C THR A 191 -1.56 -3.61 -5.71
N LEU A 192 -2.66 -3.01 -5.25
CA LEU A 192 -2.86 -2.67 -3.86
C LEU A 192 -4.01 -3.48 -3.29
N ARG A 193 -3.86 -3.91 -2.03
CA ARG A 193 -4.96 -4.48 -1.25
C ARG A 193 -5.21 -3.63 -0.03
N LEU A 194 -6.45 -3.19 0.13
CA LEU A 194 -6.94 -2.45 1.28
C LEU A 194 -7.71 -3.40 2.21
N PHE A 195 -7.83 -3.03 3.49
CA PHE A 195 -8.62 -3.75 4.50
C PHE A 195 -8.24 -5.24 4.55
N TYR A 196 -7.00 -5.54 4.90
CA TYR A 196 -6.45 -6.91 4.88
C TYR A 196 -6.04 -7.39 6.28
N ASP A 197 -6.68 -6.86 7.31
CA ASP A 197 -6.31 -7.11 8.72
C ASP A 197 -6.60 -8.55 9.17
N THR A 198 -7.62 -9.20 8.60
CA THR A 198 -8.04 -10.57 8.93
C THR A 198 -8.27 -11.43 7.68
N GLU A 199 -8.28 -12.76 7.84
CA GLU A 199 -8.54 -13.70 6.74
C GLU A 199 -9.92 -13.48 6.11
N ASP A 200 -10.92 -13.10 6.91
CA ASP A 200 -12.29 -12.83 6.47
C ASP A 200 -12.50 -11.41 5.92
N SER A 201 -11.45 -10.58 5.88
CA SER A 201 -11.57 -9.19 5.43
C SER A 201 -11.96 -9.12 3.94
N PRO A 202 -12.80 -8.15 3.54
CA PRO A 202 -13.25 -8.04 2.16
C PRO A 202 -12.06 -7.79 1.22
N VAL A 203 -12.00 -8.53 0.11
CA VAL A 203 -10.95 -8.34 -0.90
C VAL A 203 -11.21 -7.07 -1.70
N VAL A 204 -10.59 -5.97 -1.28
CA VAL A 204 -10.62 -4.69 -2.00
C VAL A 204 -9.30 -4.46 -2.71
N THR A 205 -9.30 -4.74 -4.03
CA THR A 205 -8.10 -4.66 -4.86
C THR A 205 -8.09 -3.45 -5.80
N VAL A 206 -6.93 -2.81 -5.87
CA VAL A 206 -6.62 -1.70 -6.78
C VAL A 206 -5.54 -2.13 -7.79
N ASP A 207 -5.92 -2.32 -9.06
CA ASP A 207 -5.11 -2.90 -10.17
C ASP A 207 -4.82 -1.94 -11.35
N LYS A 208 -5.00 -0.62 -11.16
CA LYS A 208 -4.69 0.40 -12.19
C LYS A 208 -4.07 1.59 -11.49
N LEU A 209 -2.79 1.75 -11.66
CA LEU A 209 -1.98 2.78 -11.02
C LEU A 209 -1.44 3.73 -12.09
N SER A 210 -1.36 5.00 -11.73
CA SER A 210 -0.55 6.01 -12.43
C SER A 210 0.67 6.29 -11.58
N ALA A 211 1.71 6.86 -12.18
CA ALA A 211 2.87 7.40 -11.49
C ALA A 211 3.04 8.87 -11.92
#